data_AF-A0A2H0VUD6-F1
#
_entry.id   AF-A0A2H0VUD6-F1
#
_cell.length_a   1.000
_cell.length_b   1.000
_cell.length_c   1.000
_cell.angle_alpha   90.00
_cell.angle_beta   90.00
_cell.angle_gamma   90.00
#
_symmetry.space_group_name_H-M   'P 1'
#
loop_
_entity.id
_entity.type
_entity.pdbx_description
1 polymer ?
#
loop_
_entity_poly.entity_id
_entity_poly.type
_entity_poly.pdbx_seq_one_letter_code
_entity_poly.pdbx_strand_id
1 'polypeptide(L)'
;MSIKTRKILGILSIIIGGAMLLFSDYIAEQVAEGRLQIRQGQQSVDTVDSLFSQSKYTKPFGQAFTGSAQRKIDAGKAEADKYETLSGQLKIGGIILIVVGIGLFFIGGRKK
;
A
#
# COMPACT_ATOMS: atom_id res chain seq x y z
N MET A 1 31.49 1.88 -22.25
CA MET A 1 30.16 1.24 -22.37
C MET A 1 29.62 1.47 -23.78
N SER A 2 29.29 0.40 -24.51
CA SER A 2 28.77 0.48 -25.89
C SER A 2 27.38 1.14 -25.90
N ILE A 3 27.05 1.86 -26.99
CA ILE A 3 25.73 2.48 -27.21
C ILE A 3 24.62 1.43 -27.12
N LYS A 4 24.89 0.23 -27.63
CA LYS A 4 23.94 -0.90 -27.59
C LYS A 4 23.63 -1.29 -26.14
N THR A 5 24.66 -1.35 -25.28
CA THR A 5 24.51 -1.65 -23.86
C THR A 5 23.68 -0.58 -23.12
N ARG A 6 23.87 0.71 -23.44
CA ARG A 6 23.08 1.81 -22.83
C ARG A 6 21.61 1.76 -23.23
N LYS A 7 21.30 1.45 -24.49
CA LYS A 7 19.92 1.29 -24.98
C LYS A 7 19.23 0.09 -24.34
N ILE A 8 19.92 -1.05 -24.24
CA ILE A 8 19.38 -2.26 -23.59
C ILE A 8 19.08 -1.99 -22.11
N LEU A 9 20.01 -1.35 -21.39
CA LEU A 9 19.78 -0.96 -20.00
C LEU A 9 18.61 0.01 -19.85
N GLY A 10 18.48 1.01 -20.73
CA GLY A 10 17.35 1.93 -20.72
C GLY A 10 16.00 1.22 -20.91
N ILE A 11 15.91 0.30 -21.86
CA ILE A 11 14.70 -0.51 -22.10
C ILE A 11 14.39 -1.38 -20.89
N LEU A 12 15.39 -2.08 -20.33
CA LEU A 12 15.22 -2.90 -19.13
C LEU A 12 14.74 -2.08 -17.94
N SER A 13 15.31 -0.89 -17.72
CA SER A 13 14.86 0.03 -16.67
C SER A 13 13.39 0.44 -16.88
N ILE A 14 12.97 0.76 -18.11
CA ILE A 14 11.57 1.11 -18.38
C ILE A 14 10.64 -0.08 -18.08
N ILE A 15 11.00 -1.29 -18.48
CA ILE A 15 10.21 -2.50 -18.22
C ILE A 15 10.10 -2.77 -16.71
N ILE A 16 11.21 -2.72 -15.99
CA ILE A 16 11.24 -2.93 -14.53
C ILE A 16 10.44 -1.85 -13.81
N GLY A 17 10.62 -0.58 -14.17
CA GLY A 17 9.86 0.51 -13.59
C GLY A 17 8.36 0.38 -13.87
N GLY A 18 7.96 -0.04 -15.08
CA GLY A 18 6.57 -0.34 -15.43
C GLY A 18 5.98 -1.47 -14.58
N ALA A 19 6.72 -2.56 -14.40
CA ALA A 19 6.31 -3.67 -13.53
C ALA A 19 6.15 -3.23 -12.06
N MET A 20 7.03 -2.38 -11.55
CA MET A 20 6.93 -1.83 -10.19
C MET A 20 5.69 -0.95 -10.00
N LEU A 21 5.28 -0.20 -11.03
CA LEU A 21 4.03 0.59 -10.98
C LEU A 21 2.80 -0.31 -10.91
N LEU A 22 2.74 -1.36 -11.74
CA LEU A 22 1.64 -2.31 -11.70
C LEU A 22 1.54 -3.02 -10.34
N PHE A 23 2.68 -3.43 -9.78
CA PHE A 23 2.72 -4.02 -8.44
C PHE A 23 2.31 -3.04 -7.34
N SER A 24 2.71 -1.77 -7.46
CA SER A 24 2.31 -0.72 -6.52
C SER A 24 0.78 -0.53 -6.53
N ASP A 25 0.18 -0.43 -7.71
CA ASP A 25 -1.28 -0.26 -7.83
C ASP A 25 -2.02 -1.49 -7.26
N TYR A 26 -1.53 -2.71 -7.50
CA TYR A 26 -2.08 -3.93 -6.89
C TYR A 26 -2.04 -3.92 -5.36
N ILE A 27 -0.91 -3.51 -4.77
CA ILE A 27 -0.78 -3.39 -3.31
C ILE A 27 -1.72 -2.30 -2.78
N ALA A 28 -1.83 -1.16 -3.49
CA ALA A 28 -2.71 -0.07 -3.08
C ALA A 28 -4.18 -0.50 -3.08
N GLU A 29 -4.61 -1.29 -4.06
CA GLU A 29 -5.96 -1.84 -4.15
C GLU A 29 -6.25 -2.81 -3.00
N GLN A 30 -5.34 -3.75 -2.71
CA GLN A 30 -5.48 -4.64 -1.55
C GLN A 30 -5.53 -3.88 -0.21
N VAL A 31 -4.73 -2.82 -0.06
CA VAL A 31 -4.76 -1.98 1.14
C VAL A 31 -6.09 -1.24 1.25
N ALA A 32 -6.65 -0.75 0.14
CA ALA A 32 -7.96 -0.12 0.12
C ALA A 32 -9.08 -1.09 0.53
N GLU A 33 -9.06 -2.31 -0.01
CA GLU A 33 -9.99 -3.38 0.39
C GLU A 33 -9.83 -3.76 1.87
N GLY A 34 -8.60 -3.92 2.35
CA GLY A 34 -8.31 -4.21 3.76
C GLY A 34 -8.81 -3.09 4.69
N ARG A 35 -8.62 -1.82 4.31
CA ARG A 35 -9.15 -0.66 5.04
C ARG A 35 -10.68 -0.66 5.08
N LEU A 36 -11.36 -1.08 4.00
CA LEU A 36 -12.82 -1.21 3.99
C LEU A 36 -13.30 -2.28 4.97
N GLN A 37 -12.66 -3.45 4.99
CA GLN A 37 -12.98 -4.52 5.95
C GLN A 37 -12.72 -4.08 7.40
N ILE A 38 -11.61 -3.37 7.64
CA ILE A 38 -11.31 -2.79 8.95
C ILE A 38 -12.40 -1.81 9.39
N ARG A 39 -12.90 -0.95 8.49
CA ARG A 39 -13.99 0.00 8.81
C ARG A 39 -15.29 -0.73 9.16
N GLN A 40 -15.64 -1.77 8.41
CA GLN A 40 -16.82 -2.59 8.72
C GLN A 40 -16.68 -3.29 10.07
N GLY A 41 -15.49 -3.82 10.37
CA GLY A 41 -15.16 -4.39 11.67
C GLY A 41 -15.27 -3.36 12.81
N GLN A 42 -14.74 -2.16 12.60
CA GLN A 42 -14.85 -1.05 13.56
C GLN A 42 -16.30 -0.68 13.83
N GLN A 43 -17.12 -0.53 12.78
CA GLN A 43 -18.55 -0.24 12.94
C GLN A 43 -19.28 -1.32 13.75
N SER A 44 -18.92 -2.58 13.55
CA SER A 44 -19.48 -3.71 14.31
C SER A 44 -19.08 -3.65 15.79
N VAL A 45 -17.81 -3.36 16.06
CA VAL A 45 -17.30 -3.16 17.43
C VAL A 45 -17.98 -1.98 18.10
N ASP A 46 -18.09 -0.83 17.42
CA ASP A 46 -18.73 0.37 17.93
C ASP A 46 -20.23 0.14 18.22
N THR A 47 -20.91 -0.62 17.35
CA THR A 47 -22.31 -1.00 17.56
C THR A 47 -22.46 -1.87 18.81
N VAL A 48 -21.63 -2.90 18.95
CA VAL A 48 -21.61 -3.77 20.13
C VAL A 48 -21.31 -2.95 21.39
N ASP A 49 -20.29 -2.10 21.36
CA ASP A 49 -19.92 -1.26 22.51
C ASP A 49 -21.06 -0.30 22.88
N SER A 50 -21.77 0.29 21.90
CA SER A 50 -22.94 1.14 22.14
C SER A 50 -24.10 0.41 22.81
N LEU A 51 -24.34 -0.87 22.47
CA LEU A 51 -25.38 -1.70 23.05
C LEU A 51 -25.03 -2.12 24.49
N PHE A 52 -23.77 -2.49 24.73
CA PHE A 52 -23.30 -2.93 26.04
C PHE A 52 -22.97 -1.78 26.99
N SER A 53 -22.70 -0.57 26.49
CA SER A 53 -22.41 0.62 27.30
C SER A 53 -23.66 1.27 27.92
N GLN A 54 -24.88 0.95 27.46
CA GLN A 54 -26.12 1.46 28.05
C GLN A 54 -26.52 0.72 29.35
N SER A 55 -26.05 -0.51 29.57
CA SER A 55 -26.36 -1.31 30.76
C SER A 55 -25.18 -1.34 31.73
N LYS A 56 -25.43 -0.90 32.97
CA LYS A 56 -24.42 -0.83 34.06
C LYS A 56 -23.84 -2.20 34.43
N TYR A 57 -24.55 -3.28 34.15
CA TYR A 57 -24.16 -4.66 34.48
C TYR A 57 -23.40 -5.36 33.34
N THR A 58 -23.56 -4.92 32.08
CA THR A 58 -22.94 -5.58 30.92
C THR A 58 -21.76 -4.81 30.33
N LYS A 59 -21.54 -3.54 30.75
CA LYS A 59 -20.32 -2.75 30.47
C LYS A 59 -18.99 -3.52 30.59
N PRO A 60 -18.69 -4.23 31.68
CA PRO A 60 -17.40 -4.91 31.81
C PRO A 60 -17.24 -6.09 30.84
N PHE A 61 -18.34 -6.76 30.49
CA PHE A 61 -18.34 -7.83 29.49
C PHE A 61 -18.18 -7.29 28.07
N GLY A 62 -18.83 -6.16 27.75
CA GLY A 62 -18.67 -5.44 26.49
C GLY A 62 -17.22 -5.06 26.25
N GLN A 63 -16.58 -4.36 27.20
CA GLN A 63 -15.19 -3.90 27.08
C GLN A 63 -14.16 -5.04 26.95
N ALA A 64 -14.38 -6.17 27.61
CA ALA A 64 -13.50 -7.33 27.48
C ALA A 64 -13.56 -7.93 26.07
N PHE A 65 -14.74 -7.98 25.47
CA PHE A 65 -14.96 -8.53 24.13
C PHE A 65 -14.50 -7.56 23.04
N THR A 66 -14.93 -6.30 23.12
CA THR A 66 -14.62 -5.24 22.15
C THR A 66 -13.14 -4.84 22.21
N GLY A 67 -12.50 -4.87 23.38
CA GLY A 67 -11.08 -4.54 23.52
C GLY A 67 -10.15 -5.49 22.75
N SER A 68 -10.49 -6.78 22.68
CA SER A 68 -9.71 -7.76 21.90
C SER A 68 -9.88 -7.57 20.38
N ALA A 69 -11.10 -7.23 19.94
CA ALA A 69 -11.40 -6.92 18.54
C ALA A 69 -10.76 -5.59 18.12
N GLN A 70 -10.79 -4.58 18.99
CA GLN A 70 -10.16 -3.29 18.77
C GLN A 70 -8.65 -3.42 18.55
N ARG A 71 -7.95 -4.21 19.38
CA ARG A 71 -6.51 -4.47 19.18
C ARG A 71 -6.20 -5.10 17.82
N LYS A 72 -7.04 -6.02 17.34
CA LYS A 72 -6.87 -6.63 16.01
C LYS A 72 -7.11 -5.62 14.89
N ILE A 73 -8.11 -4.76 15.05
CA ILE A 73 -8.39 -3.65 14.13
C ILE A 73 -7.20 -2.68 14.08
N ASP A 74 -6.66 -2.29 15.23
CA ASP A 74 -5.54 -1.35 15.31
C ASP A 74 -4.26 -1.95 14.71
N ALA A 75 -4.00 -3.24 14.94
CA ALA A 75 -2.90 -3.96 14.28
C ALA A 75 -3.10 -4.00 12.76
N GLY A 76 -4.31 -4.27 12.27
CA GLY A 76 -4.63 -4.26 10.85
C GLY A 76 -4.47 -2.87 10.21
N LYS A 77 -4.84 -1.79 10.92
CA LYS A 77 -4.60 -0.41 10.46
C LYS A 77 -3.11 -0.12 10.32
N ALA A 78 -2.32 -0.48 11.32
CA ALA A 78 -0.87 -0.28 11.30
C ALA A 78 -0.19 -1.06 10.16
N GLU A 79 -0.68 -2.26 9.84
CA GLU A 79 -0.19 -3.04 8.71
C GLU A 79 -0.61 -2.42 7.37
N ALA A 80 -1.86 -1.98 7.23
CA ALA A 80 -2.34 -1.26 6.06
C ALA A 80 -1.53 0.03 5.79
N ASP A 81 -1.23 0.81 6.84
CA ASP A 81 -0.40 2.03 6.74
C ASP A 81 1.02 1.72 6.23
N LYS A 82 1.61 0.61 6.68
CA LYS A 82 2.93 0.16 6.20
C LYS A 82 2.91 -0.19 4.72
N TYR A 83 1.93 -0.97 4.28
CA TYR A 83 1.82 -1.37 2.88
C TYR A 83 1.46 -0.20 1.97
N GLU A 84 0.67 0.78 2.44
CA GLU A 84 0.40 2.01 1.70
C GLU A 84 1.68 2.82 1.49
N THR A 85 2.49 2.97 2.55
CA THR A 85 3.78 3.67 2.47
C THR A 85 4.73 2.96 1.51
N LEU A 86 4.80 1.63 1.57
CA LEU A 86 5.60 0.82 0.65
C LEU A 86 5.11 0.99 -0.79
N SER A 87 3.80 0.88 -1.04
CA SER A 87 3.23 1.09 -2.37
C SER A 87 3.57 2.48 -2.89
N GLY A 88 3.40 3.53 -2.08
CA GLY A 88 3.77 4.90 -2.45
C GLY A 88 5.25 5.04 -2.82
N GLN A 89 6.15 4.44 -2.03
CA GLN A 89 7.59 4.42 -2.33
C GLN A 89 7.91 3.64 -3.61
N LEU A 90 7.29 2.49 -3.84
CA LEU A 90 7.43 1.73 -5.08
C LEU A 90 6.92 2.52 -6.29
N LYS A 91 5.83 3.28 -6.15
CA LYS A 91 5.28 4.13 -7.21
C LYS A 91 6.26 5.23 -7.59
N ILE A 92 6.76 5.95 -6.60
CA ILE A 92 7.75 7.03 -6.80
C ILE A 92 9.04 6.46 -7.40
N GLY A 93 9.53 5.35 -6.86
CA GLY A 93 10.72 4.66 -7.36
C GLY A 93 10.56 4.19 -8.81
N GLY A 94 9.42 3.58 -9.15
CA GLY A 94 9.08 3.15 -10.49
C GLY A 94 9.05 4.30 -11.50
N ILE A 95 8.43 5.43 -11.14
CA ILE A 95 8.41 6.65 -11.97
C ILE A 95 9.83 7.16 -12.22
N ILE A 96 10.65 7.31 -11.18
CA ILE A 96 12.03 7.78 -11.31
C ILE A 96 12.83 6.87 -12.25
N LEU A 97 12.66 5.56 -12.09
CA LEU A 97 13.39 4.54 -12.85
C LEU A 97 12.99 4.55 -14.34
N ILE A 98 11.71 4.79 -14.64
CA ILE A 98 11.22 5.02 -16.01
C ILE A 98 11.82 6.31 -16.60
N VAL A 99 11.78 7.42 -15.85
CA VAL A 99 12.32 8.71 -16.32
C VAL A 99 13.82 8.60 -16.63
N VAL A 100 14.59 7.96 -15.75
CA VAL A 100 16.02 7.68 -15.98
C VAL A 100 16.22 6.77 -17.18
N GLY A 101 15.41 5.71 -17.32
CA GLY A 101 15.46 4.79 -18.45
C GLY A 101 15.21 5.49 -19.79
N ILE A 102 14.20 6.35 -19.87
CA ILE A 102 13.89 7.19 -21.04
C ILE A 102 15.07 8.14 -21.33
N GLY A 103 15.62 8.79 -20.31
CA GLY A 103 16.78 9.68 -20.44
C GLY A 103 18.01 8.97 -21.02
N LEU A 104 18.33 7.78 -20.52
CA LEU A 104 19.43 6.95 -21.02
C LEU A 104 19.19 6.47 -22.45
N PHE A 105 17.94 6.12 -22.79
CA PHE A 105 17.56 5.71 -24.14
C PHE A 105 17.75 6.83 -25.16
N PHE A 106 17.29 8.06 -24.84
CA PHE A 106 17.41 9.23 -25.73
C PHE A 106 18.85 9.77 -25.84
N ILE A 107 19.60 9.81 -24.73
CA ILE A 107 21.01 10.23 -24.74
C ILE A 107 21.87 9.22 -25.51
N GLY A 108 21.55 7.92 -25.45
CA GLY A 108 22.18 6.89 -26.29
C GLY A 108 21.80 6.94 -27.77
N GLY A 109 20.66 7.55 -28.11
CA GLY A 109 20.21 7.80 -29.48
C GLY A 109 20.84 9.04 -30.13
N ARG A 110 21.20 10.05 -29.33
CA ARG A 110 21.97 11.21 -29.77
C ARG A 110 23.46 10.86 -29.91
N LYS A 111 23.79 10.08 -30.93
CA LYS A 111 25.12 10.17 -31.55
C LYS A 111 25.00 11.01 -32.82
N LYS A 112 25.70 12.15 -32.82
CA LYS A 112 26.37 12.65 -34.02
C LYS A 112 27.30 11.57 -34.56
#